data_AF-A0AA35LH15-F1
#
_entry.id   AF-A0AA35LH15-F1
#
_cell.length_a   1.000
_cell.length_b   1.000
_cell.length_c   1.000
_cell.angle_alpha   90.00
_cell.angle_beta   90.00
_cell.angle_gamma   90.00
#
_symmetry.space_group_name_H-M   'P 1'
#
loop_
_entity.id
_entity.type
_entity.pdbx_description
1 polymer ?
#
loop_
_entity_poly.entity_id
_entity_poly.type
_entity_poly.pdbx_seq_one_letter_code
_entity_poly.pdbx_strand_id
1 'polypeptide(L)'
;MAQHPLLDSLQWTIPEGQGCLQRLPSEQVLSQFLQLFASRGASSDAKAGMIRDLLAILEAVDCQWLFGSCHPNAAPTLLRDVVVALSLYAAPPQQQEPEGGGLPSGDPSYAAVASRAADVSLGFISIVAKVESAKGLERLGTAVVGPILRQVAGPLYLFAVTHVAERLWTTPKTRRMAQELLDGLLRASDCRSVPEFLRGAREDETGWLAVVVQCLKPELTKDTWQRSPATKHVFSCTLQHVTRPWLGPHLEKVLPPSLLLSDDYREENKILGVQCLHHIIRNVPAADLCQYNRAQVVYHALFNHLYSKEAQLLQVVLLCLLDLLPILEKALQRLPHNPQLVTPSDEVLQLVLTHMESEHRLPLRRVYARNLPAFVER
;
A
#
# COMPACT_ATOMS: atom_id res chain seq x y z
N MET A 1 0.54 11.46 37.63
CA MET A 1 0.91 12.76 37.07
C MET A 1 1.18 12.54 35.60
N ALA A 2 0.36 13.10 34.70
CA ALA A 2 0.59 12.94 33.27
C ALA A 2 1.90 13.66 32.92
N GLN A 3 2.91 12.90 32.49
CA GLN A 3 4.15 13.47 31.99
C GLN A 3 3.84 14.06 30.61
N HIS A 4 4.18 15.33 30.41
CA HIS A 4 4.01 16.06 29.15
C HIS A 4 5.37 16.30 28.49
N PRO A 5 6.05 15.23 28.05
CA PRO A 5 7.46 15.28 27.66
C PRO A 5 7.76 16.28 26.54
N LEU A 6 6.80 16.52 25.63
CA LEU A 6 6.99 17.45 24.53
C LEU A 6 6.65 18.88 24.96
N LEU A 7 5.56 19.10 25.69
CA LEU A 7 5.18 20.45 26.16
C LEU A 7 6.21 20.99 27.17
N ASP A 8 6.70 20.14 28.07
CA ASP A 8 7.73 20.49 29.05
C ASP A 8 9.05 20.88 28.36
N SER A 9 9.44 20.14 27.30
CA SER A 9 10.63 20.46 26.50
C SER A 9 10.48 21.74 25.67
N LEU A 10 9.25 22.03 25.20
CA LEU A 10 8.96 23.22 24.39
C LEU A 10 8.68 24.47 25.24
N GLN A 11 8.58 24.32 26.57
CA GLN A 11 8.04 25.34 27.47
C GLN A 11 6.68 25.88 26.98
N TRP A 12 5.88 25.01 26.36
CA TRP A 12 4.64 25.39 25.69
C TRP A 12 3.48 25.33 26.67
N THR A 13 2.88 26.48 26.97
CA THR A 13 1.63 26.58 27.73
C THR A 13 0.47 26.70 26.75
N ILE A 14 -0.49 25.77 26.81
CA ILE A 14 -1.74 25.86 26.02
C ILE A 14 -2.57 26.98 26.65
N PRO A 15 -2.79 28.12 25.96
CA PRO A 15 -3.50 29.23 26.58
C PRO A 15 -5.00 28.94 26.63
N GLU A 16 -5.55 28.87 27.83
CA GLU A 16 -6.99 29.04 28.06
C GLU A 16 -7.33 30.52 27.85
N GLY A 17 -7.61 30.89 26.60
CA GLY A 17 -8.10 32.23 26.27
C GLY A 17 -7.09 33.12 25.53
N GLN A 18 -7.65 34.11 24.83
CA GLN A 18 -7.03 35.03 23.88
C GLN A 18 -5.80 35.76 24.46
N GLY A 19 -4.63 35.12 24.39
CA GLY A 19 -3.33 35.73 24.69
C GLY A 19 -2.32 35.31 23.63
N CYS A 20 -1.75 36.29 22.93
CA CYS A 20 -0.73 36.08 21.90
C CYS A 20 0.60 35.70 22.57
N LEU A 21 0.77 34.44 22.97
CA LEU A 21 2.08 33.90 23.35
C LEU A 21 2.99 33.85 22.11
N GLN A 22 4.28 34.11 22.31
CA GLN A 22 5.33 33.92 21.30
C GLN A 22 5.37 32.43 20.91
N ARG A 23 4.56 32.04 19.93
CA ARG A 23 4.50 30.67 19.44
C ARG A 23 5.80 30.36 18.69
N LEU A 24 6.49 29.29 19.08
CA LEU A 24 7.60 28.75 18.31
C LEU A 24 7.13 28.45 16.88
N PRO A 25 7.97 28.68 15.85
CA PRO A 25 7.68 28.27 14.49
C PRO A 25 7.37 26.78 14.41
N SER A 26 6.41 26.39 13.55
CA SER A 26 6.04 24.98 13.36
C SER A 26 7.22 24.09 13.02
N GLU A 27 8.16 24.58 12.21
CA GLU A 27 9.40 23.86 11.86
C GLU A 27 10.24 23.48 13.09
N GLN A 28 10.34 24.36 14.08
CA GLN A 28 11.09 24.09 15.32
C GLN A 28 10.37 23.06 16.18
N VAL A 29 9.04 23.16 16.30
CA VAL A 29 8.23 22.20 17.05
C VAL A 29 8.29 20.81 16.43
N LEU A 30 8.12 20.70 15.11
CA LEU A 30 8.17 19.41 14.40
C LEU A 30 9.58 18.81 14.45
N SER A 31 10.63 19.62 14.31
CA SER A 31 12.02 19.15 14.42
C SER A 31 12.35 18.62 15.81
N GLN A 32 11.96 19.35 16.87
CA GLN A 32 12.17 18.91 18.25
C GLN A 32 11.36 17.65 18.58
N PHE A 33 10.11 17.57 18.11
CA PHE A 33 9.31 16.36 18.22
C PHE A 33 10.05 15.16 17.61
N LEU A 34 10.54 15.30 16.37
CA LEU A 34 11.27 14.22 15.69
C LEU A 34 12.53 13.78 16.46
N GLN A 35 13.32 14.74 16.95
CA GLN A 35 14.53 14.45 17.73
C GLN A 35 14.22 13.66 19.01
N LEU A 36 13.21 14.10 19.77
CA LEU A 36 12.79 13.44 20.99
C LEU A 36 12.16 12.07 20.70
N PHE A 37 11.36 11.95 19.65
CA PHE A 37 10.60 10.74 19.31
C PHE A 37 11.52 9.64 18.76
N ALA A 38 12.57 10.04 18.03
CA ALA A 38 13.61 9.15 17.52
C ALA A 38 14.64 8.74 18.59
N SER A 39 14.65 9.37 19.77
CA SER A 39 15.60 9.05 20.82
C SER A 39 15.47 7.58 21.28
N ARG A 40 16.59 6.85 21.29
CA ARG A 40 16.63 5.40 21.59
C ARG A 40 16.19 5.05 23.02
N GLY A 41 16.12 6.03 23.93
CA GLY A 41 15.75 5.83 25.33
C GLY A 41 14.27 6.07 25.65
N ALA A 42 13.45 6.55 24.70
CA ALA A 42 12.05 6.85 24.97
C ALA A 42 11.21 5.57 25.12
N SER A 43 10.59 5.38 26.30
CA SER A 43 9.66 4.29 26.56
C SER A 43 8.40 4.40 25.68
N SER A 44 7.66 3.30 25.52
CA SER A 44 6.39 3.31 24.78
C SER A 44 5.39 4.33 25.36
N ASP A 45 5.37 4.47 26.69
CA ASP A 45 4.50 5.41 27.40
C ASP A 45 4.93 6.86 27.19
N ALA A 46 6.23 7.13 27.15
CA ALA A 46 6.76 8.45 26.82
C ALA A 46 6.37 8.84 25.38
N LYS A 47 6.50 7.92 24.42
CA LYS A 47 6.08 8.15 23.02
C LYS A 47 4.57 8.39 22.91
N ALA A 48 3.75 7.65 23.65
CA ALA A 48 2.31 7.90 23.72
C ALA A 48 2.00 9.27 24.33
N GLY A 49 2.75 9.70 25.36
CA GLY A 49 2.68 11.05 25.91
C GLY A 49 3.01 12.13 24.88
N MET A 50 4.10 11.96 24.12
CA MET A 50 4.48 12.88 23.06
C MET A 50 3.44 12.98 21.93
N ILE A 51 2.77 11.87 21.59
CA ILE A 51 1.67 11.88 20.60
C ILE A 51 0.49 12.69 21.12
N ARG A 52 0.11 12.52 22.40
CA ARG A 52 -0.95 13.32 23.03
C ARG A 52 -0.60 14.80 23.08
N ASP A 53 0.64 15.14 23.40
CA ASP A 53 1.11 16.53 23.39
C ASP A 53 1.07 17.11 21.97
N LEU A 54 1.53 16.36 20.96
CA LEU A 54 1.46 16.77 19.56
C LEU A 54 0.00 16.98 19.10
N LEU A 55 -0.91 16.09 19.51
CA LEU A 55 -2.35 16.22 19.25
C LEU A 55 -2.91 17.52 19.85
N ALA A 56 -2.60 17.79 21.13
CA ALA A 56 -3.05 19.01 21.80
C ALA A 56 -2.51 20.28 21.11
N ILE A 57 -1.25 20.26 20.67
CA ILE A 57 -0.68 21.34 19.87
C ILE A 57 -1.43 21.49 18.55
N LEU A 58 -1.65 20.41 17.81
CA LEU A 58 -2.38 20.43 16.55
C LEU A 58 -3.80 20.97 16.76
N GLU A 59 -4.51 20.58 17.81
CA GLU A 59 -5.85 21.11 18.09
C GLU A 59 -5.85 22.62 18.38
N ALA A 60 -4.83 23.12 19.10
CA ALA A 60 -4.74 24.52 19.50
C ALA A 60 -4.25 25.49 18.39
N VAL A 61 -3.55 25.00 17.37
CA VAL A 61 -2.94 25.83 16.32
C VAL A 61 -3.82 25.94 15.06
N ASP A 62 -3.71 27.06 14.34
CA ASP A 62 -4.40 27.26 13.07
C ASP A 62 -3.61 26.72 11.87
N CYS A 63 -4.26 26.69 10.71
CA CYS A 63 -3.64 26.22 9.47
C CYS A 63 -2.47 27.12 9.03
N GLN A 64 -2.52 28.42 9.37
CA GLN A 64 -1.48 29.37 9.03
C GLN A 64 -0.20 29.13 9.83
N TRP A 65 -0.29 28.72 11.09
CA TRP A 65 0.88 28.33 11.86
C TRP A 65 1.54 27.06 11.30
N LEU A 66 0.75 26.06 10.89
CA LEU A 66 1.27 24.79 10.40
C LEU A 66 1.86 24.89 8.98
N PHE A 67 1.25 25.68 8.10
CA PHE A 67 1.60 25.72 6.67
C PHE A 67 2.14 27.06 6.16
N GLY A 68 1.98 28.15 6.93
CA GLY A 68 2.39 29.50 6.53
C GLY A 68 3.85 29.82 6.84
N SER A 69 4.75 28.82 6.83
CA SER A 69 6.16 29.04 7.19
C SER A 69 6.90 29.86 6.11
N CYS A 70 7.98 30.53 6.51
CA CYS A 70 8.77 31.39 5.62
C CYS A 70 9.57 30.57 4.58
N HIS A 71 9.75 29.26 4.80
CA HIS A 71 10.50 28.37 3.94
C HIS A 71 9.55 27.37 3.25
N PRO A 72 9.23 27.57 1.96
CA PRO A 72 8.18 26.82 1.27
C PRO A 72 8.42 25.30 1.19
N ASN A 73 9.64 24.81 1.44
CA ASN A 73 10.00 23.39 1.37
C ASN A 73 10.35 22.73 2.71
N ALA A 74 10.65 23.50 3.77
CA ALA A 74 11.14 22.93 5.03
C ALA A 74 10.00 22.33 5.87
N ALA A 75 8.93 23.09 6.10
CA ALA A 75 7.77 22.62 6.86
C ALA A 75 7.07 21.39 6.25
N PRO A 76 6.82 21.31 4.92
CA PRO A 76 6.22 20.11 4.32
C PRO A 76 7.09 18.85 4.46
N THR A 77 8.42 19.00 4.40
CA THR A 77 9.36 17.89 4.55
C THR A 77 9.38 17.38 5.99
N LEU A 78 9.47 18.28 6.97
CA LEU A 78 9.40 17.91 8.39
C LEU A 78 8.06 17.26 8.73
N LEU A 79 6.95 17.77 8.18
CA LEU A 79 5.64 17.17 8.38
C LEU A 79 5.57 15.75 7.80
N ARG A 80 6.15 15.52 6.61
CA ARG A 80 6.29 14.16 6.06
C ARG A 80 7.09 13.26 7.00
N ASP A 81 8.21 13.73 7.52
CA ASP A 81 9.06 12.94 8.41
C ASP A 81 8.32 12.58 9.71
N VAL A 82 7.50 13.50 10.24
CA VAL A 82 6.61 13.24 11.39
C VAL A 82 5.58 12.18 11.03
N VAL A 83 4.90 12.30 9.88
CA VAL A 83 3.91 11.30 9.43
C VAL A 83 4.57 9.93 9.26
N VAL A 84 5.76 9.86 8.69
CA VAL A 84 6.51 8.60 8.52
C VAL A 84 6.90 8.01 9.88
N ALA A 85 7.44 8.82 10.81
CA ALA A 85 7.82 8.35 12.14
C ALA A 85 6.63 7.81 12.94
N LEU A 86 5.49 8.50 12.88
CA LEU A 86 4.24 8.06 13.51
C LEU A 86 3.68 6.79 12.86
N SER A 87 3.74 6.69 11.53
CA SER A 87 3.32 5.48 10.80
C SER A 87 4.16 4.27 11.19
N LEU A 88 5.48 4.44 11.32
CA LEU A 88 6.40 3.39 11.79
C LEU A 88 6.13 2.99 13.24
N TYR A 89 5.77 3.95 14.10
CA TYR A 89 5.42 3.66 15.50
C TYR A 89 4.13 2.84 15.63
N ALA A 90 3.16 3.06 14.76
CA ALA A 90 1.90 2.32 14.71
C ALA A 90 1.93 1.11 13.77
N ALA A 91 3.08 0.81 13.14
CA ALA A 91 3.23 -0.30 12.23
C ALA A 91 3.02 -1.66 12.96
N PRO A 92 2.45 -2.66 12.27
CA PRO A 92 2.37 -4.02 12.77
C PRO A 92 3.76 -4.58 13.13
N PRO A 93 3.85 -5.49 14.12
CA PRO A 93 5.12 -6.06 14.51
C PRO A 93 5.76 -6.77 13.32
N GLN A 94 7.05 -6.55 13.13
CA GLN A 94 7.81 -7.31 12.16
C GLN A 94 7.90 -8.75 12.66
N GLN A 95 7.22 -9.67 11.98
CA GLN A 95 7.25 -11.10 12.30
C GLN A 95 7.62 -11.87 11.05
N GLN A 96 8.48 -12.88 11.22
CA GLN A 96 8.44 -14.03 10.33
C GLN A 96 7.13 -14.76 10.64
N GLU A 97 6.20 -14.74 9.70
CA GLU A 97 4.93 -15.45 9.88
C GLU A 97 5.24 -16.92 10.23
N PRO A 98 4.65 -17.48 11.32
CA PRO A 98 5.03 -18.79 11.82
C PRO A 98 4.83 -19.89 10.76
N GLU A 99 5.76 -20.86 10.74
CA GLU A 99 5.62 -22.10 9.96
C GLU A 99 4.43 -22.90 10.52
N GLY A 100 3.28 -22.77 9.87
CA GLY A 100 2.01 -23.36 10.29
C GLY A 100 1.01 -22.27 10.66
N GLY A 101 0.01 -22.06 9.79
CA GLY A 101 -0.98 -20.97 9.81
C GLY A 101 -1.94 -20.93 11.00
N GLY A 102 -1.48 -21.23 12.21
CA GLY A 102 -2.21 -20.94 13.45
C GLY A 102 -2.13 -19.45 13.76
N LEU A 103 -3.27 -18.78 13.76
CA LEU A 103 -3.41 -17.40 14.23
C LEU A 103 -3.42 -17.42 15.77
N PRO A 104 -2.40 -16.90 16.48
CA PRO A 104 -2.50 -16.71 17.92
C PRO A 104 -3.46 -15.52 18.17
N SER A 105 -4.76 -15.81 18.25
CA SER A 105 -5.76 -14.84 18.68
C SER A 105 -5.48 -14.48 20.15
N GLY A 106 -4.88 -13.31 20.39
CA GLY A 106 -4.68 -12.79 21.75
C GLY A 106 -3.26 -12.36 22.11
N ASP A 107 -2.32 -12.26 21.15
CA ASP A 107 -1.00 -11.70 21.46
C ASP A 107 -1.15 -10.22 21.91
N PRO A 108 -0.72 -9.85 23.14
CA PRO A 108 -0.77 -8.47 23.63
C PRO A 108 -0.03 -7.48 22.71
N SER A 109 0.88 -7.95 21.87
CA SER A 109 1.57 -7.13 20.86
C SER A 109 0.60 -6.47 19.87
N TYR A 110 -0.43 -7.20 19.41
CA TYR A 110 -1.41 -6.70 18.44
C TYR A 110 -2.38 -5.69 19.05
N ALA A 111 -2.79 -5.91 20.30
CA ALA A 111 -3.63 -4.95 21.05
C ALA A 111 -2.89 -3.61 21.25
N ALA A 112 -1.60 -3.66 21.57
CA ALA A 112 -0.77 -2.47 21.68
C ALA A 112 -0.60 -1.74 20.33
N VAL A 113 -0.45 -2.46 19.22
CA VAL A 113 -0.44 -1.86 17.86
C VAL A 113 -1.75 -1.14 17.58
N ALA A 114 -2.89 -1.77 17.86
CA ALA A 114 -4.19 -1.15 17.63
C ALA A 114 -4.38 0.11 18.48
N SER A 115 -3.93 0.12 19.74
CA SER A 115 -3.99 1.33 20.56
C SER A 115 -3.13 2.46 19.97
N ARG A 116 -1.88 2.16 19.59
CA ARG A 116 -0.98 3.14 18.96
C ARG A 116 -1.54 3.68 17.65
N ALA A 117 -2.12 2.81 16.82
CA ALA A 117 -2.76 3.19 15.57
C ALA A 117 -3.97 4.10 15.79
N ALA A 118 -4.75 3.90 16.85
CA ALA A 118 -5.86 4.80 17.18
C ALA A 118 -5.36 6.21 17.54
N ASP A 119 -4.33 6.32 18.38
CA ASP A 119 -3.76 7.61 18.78
C ASP A 119 -3.14 8.35 17.58
N VAL A 120 -2.40 7.63 16.73
CA VAL A 120 -1.82 8.19 15.51
C VAL A 120 -2.90 8.61 14.50
N SER A 121 -3.99 7.86 14.39
CA SER A 121 -5.10 8.19 13.49
C SER A 121 -5.73 9.54 13.82
N LEU A 122 -5.88 9.89 15.11
CA LEU A 122 -6.38 11.23 15.50
C LEU A 122 -5.48 12.34 14.96
N GLY A 123 -4.17 12.15 15.04
CA GLY A 123 -3.19 13.16 14.63
C GLY A 123 -3.24 13.37 13.13
N PHE A 124 -3.35 12.27 12.39
CA PHE A 124 -3.49 12.30 10.94
C PHE A 124 -4.82 12.91 10.50
N ILE A 125 -5.93 12.61 11.17
CA ILE A 125 -7.22 13.24 10.89
C ILE A 125 -7.13 14.75 11.12
N SER A 126 -6.50 15.20 12.22
CA SER A 126 -6.30 16.63 12.51
C SER A 126 -5.43 17.32 11.46
N ILE A 127 -4.34 16.68 11.02
CA ILE A 127 -3.48 17.20 9.94
C ILE A 127 -4.29 17.34 8.64
N VAL A 128 -5.02 16.31 8.25
CA VAL A 128 -5.82 16.31 7.01
C VAL A 128 -6.93 17.36 7.07
N ALA A 129 -7.63 17.51 8.21
CA ALA A 129 -8.64 18.54 8.40
C ALA A 129 -8.07 19.97 8.26
N LYS A 130 -6.83 20.19 8.73
CA LYS A 130 -6.13 21.46 8.52
C LYS A 130 -5.75 21.67 7.06
N VAL A 131 -5.29 20.63 6.36
CA VAL A 131 -4.99 20.71 4.92
C VAL A 131 -6.25 21.08 4.14
N GLU A 132 -7.39 20.45 4.45
CA GLU A 132 -8.69 20.76 3.85
C GLU A 132 -9.09 22.21 4.13
N SER A 133 -8.99 22.65 5.39
CA SER A 133 -9.31 24.03 5.80
C SER A 133 -8.42 25.06 5.10
N ALA A 134 -7.12 24.77 4.93
CA ALA A 134 -6.15 25.65 4.28
C ALA A 134 -6.49 25.96 2.82
N LYS A 135 -7.21 25.08 2.11
CA LYS A 135 -7.66 25.32 0.73
C LYS A 135 -8.58 26.54 0.61
N GLY A 136 -9.42 26.78 1.62
CA GLY A 136 -10.41 27.86 1.62
C GLY A 136 -9.85 29.24 2.02
N LEU A 137 -8.59 29.32 2.48
CA LEU A 137 -7.96 30.57 2.89
C LEU A 137 -7.26 31.25 1.71
N GLU A 138 -7.58 32.52 1.46
CA GLU A 138 -6.98 33.35 0.40
C GLU A 138 -5.43 33.41 0.45
N ARG A 139 -4.84 33.27 1.64
CA ARG A 139 -3.38 33.37 1.85
C ARG A 139 -2.60 32.08 1.61
N LEU A 140 -3.24 30.91 1.73
CA LEU A 140 -2.59 29.60 1.60
C LEU A 140 -3.00 28.92 0.29
N GLY A 141 -4.29 28.91 -0.01
CA GLY A 141 -4.86 28.46 -1.27
C GLY A 141 -4.37 27.08 -1.75
N THR A 142 -4.67 26.77 -3.01
CA THR A 142 -4.26 25.51 -3.66
C THR A 142 -2.74 25.44 -3.91
N ALA A 143 -2.07 26.60 -4.02
CA ALA A 143 -0.64 26.69 -4.30
C ALA A 143 0.24 26.17 -3.16
N VAL A 144 -0.16 26.36 -1.89
CA VAL A 144 0.58 25.85 -0.72
C VAL A 144 0.12 24.43 -0.36
N VAL A 145 -1.17 24.14 -0.49
CA VAL A 145 -1.75 22.82 -0.16
C VAL A 145 -1.21 21.71 -1.08
N GLY A 146 -1.03 21.98 -2.37
CA GLY A 146 -0.53 21.00 -3.34
C GLY A 146 0.83 20.38 -2.94
N PRO A 147 1.89 21.17 -2.69
CA PRO A 147 3.18 20.69 -2.21
C PRO A 147 3.10 19.89 -0.90
N ILE A 148 2.23 20.31 0.04
CA ILE A 148 2.04 19.59 1.32
C ILE A 148 1.45 18.21 1.06
N LEU A 149 0.34 18.14 0.33
CA LEU A 149 -0.27 16.87 -0.06
C LEU A 149 0.73 15.97 -0.78
N ARG A 150 1.59 16.52 -1.65
CA ARG A 150 2.63 15.74 -2.35
C ARG A 150 3.58 15.01 -1.42
N GLN A 151 3.84 15.59 -0.25
CA GLN A 151 4.75 15.02 0.76
C GLN A 151 4.05 14.04 1.70
N VAL A 152 2.79 14.29 2.07
CA VAL A 152 2.10 13.53 3.12
C VAL A 152 1.07 12.51 2.62
N ALA A 153 0.50 12.68 1.43
CA ALA A 153 -0.62 11.86 0.97
C ALA A 153 -0.25 10.37 0.81
N GLY A 154 0.95 10.07 0.29
CA GLY A 154 1.45 8.70 0.16
C GLY A 154 1.52 7.97 1.52
N PRO A 155 2.31 8.49 2.48
CA PRO A 155 2.38 7.92 3.83
C PRO A 155 1.02 7.81 4.55
N LEU A 156 0.18 8.85 4.46
CA LEU A 156 -1.16 8.85 5.08
C LEU A 156 -2.07 7.78 4.46
N TYR A 157 -2.06 7.65 3.13
CA TYR A 157 -2.80 6.62 2.42
C TYR A 157 -2.34 5.21 2.84
N LEU A 158 -1.03 4.96 2.89
CA LEU A 158 -0.48 3.66 3.30
C LEU A 158 -0.89 3.30 4.72
N PHE A 159 -0.82 4.25 5.65
CA PHE A 159 -1.28 4.05 7.01
C PHE A 159 -2.78 3.71 7.06
N ALA A 160 -3.63 4.50 6.37
CA ALA A 160 -5.07 4.26 6.35
C ALA A 160 -5.41 2.86 5.79
N VAL A 161 -4.83 2.47 4.64
CA VAL A 161 -5.06 1.16 4.03
C VAL A 161 -4.54 0.01 4.90
N THR A 162 -3.47 0.22 5.66
CA THR A 162 -2.94 -0.77 6.60
C THR A 162 -3.93 -1.11 7.73
N HIS A 163 -4.77 -0.14 8.13
CA HIS A 163 -5.65 -0.26 9.28
C HIS A 163 -7.15 -0.29 8.95
N VAL A 164 -7.57 -0.12 7.69
CA VAL A 164 -9.00 -0.11 7.30
C VAL A 164 -9.62 -1.51 7.25
N ALA A 165 -8.86 -2.52 6.83
CA ALA A 165 -9.33 -3.89 6.68
C ALA A 165 -9.26 -4.67 8.00
N GLU A 166 -10.11 -5.68 8.15
CA GLU A 166 -10.05 -6.60 9.28
C GLU A 166 -8.78 -7.45 9.24
N ARG A 167 -7.90 -7.22 10.22
CA ARG A 167 -6.62 -7.88 10.42
C ARG A 167 -6.34 -8.09 11.91
N LEU A 168 -5.38 -8.96 12.23
CA LEU A 168 -4.95 -9.26 13.59
C LEU A 168 -4.55 -8.02 14.40
N TRP A 169 -3.95 -7.02 13.75
CA TRP A 169 -3.49 -5.77 14.36
C TRP A 169 -4.54 -4.64 14.36
N THR A 170 -5.80 -4.95 14.04
CA THR A 170 -6.87 -3.94 13.93
C THR A 170 -8.02 -4.22 14.88
N THR A 171 -8.66 -3.15 15.35
CA THR A 171 -9.90 -3.20 16.13
C THR A 171 -11.01 -2.45 15.39
N PRO A 172 -12.30 -2.65 15.73
CA PRO A 172 -13.39 -1.87 15.16
C PRO A 172 -13.21 -0.35 15.34
N LYS A 173 -12.52 0.08 16.40
CA LYS A 173 -12.18 1.49 16.62
C LYS A 173 -11.16 1.97 15.60
N THR A 174 -10.01 1.29 15.46
CA THR A 174 -8.96 1.70 14.52
C THR A 174 -9.44 1.67 13.07
N ARG A 175 -10.26 0.68 12.70
CA ARG A 175 -10.82 0.59 11.34
C ARG A 175 -11.69 1.80 11.00
N ARG A 176 -12.56 2.23 11.92
CA ARG A 176 -13.38 3.44 11.74
C ARG A 176 -12.53 4.69 11.58
N MET A 177 -11.50 4.84 12.41
CA MET A 177 -10.62 6.02 12.34
C MET A 177 -9.74 6.02 11.08
N ALA A 178 -9.27 4.84 10.65
CA ALA A 178 -8.54 4.70 9.39
C ALA A 178 -9.44 5.00 8.17
N GLN A 179 -10.72 4.60 8.22
CA GLN A 179 -11.70 4.97 7.20
C GLN A 179 -11.95 6.48 7.19
N GLU A 180 -12.14 7.10 8.37
CA GLU A 180 -12.32 8.55 8.49
C GLU A 180 -11.11 9.33 7.96
N LEU A 181 -9.90 8.86 8.27
CA LEU A 181 -8.67 9.41 7.71
C LEU A 181 -8.63 9.29 6.18
N LEU A 182 -9.00 8.13 5.64
CA LEU A 182 -9.04 7.91 4.19
C LEU A 182 -10.04 8.85 3.52
N ASP A 183 -11.25 8.96 4.08
CA ASP A 183 -12.30 9.85 3.56
C ASP A 183 -11.86 11.32 3.62
N GLY A 184 -11.20 11.74 4.71
CA GLY A 184 -10.60 13.05 4.83
C GLY A 184 -9.52 13.30 3.78
N LEU A 185 -8.64 12.31 3.54
CA LEU A 185 -7.58 12.43 2.55
C LEU A 185 -8.15 12.57 1.13
N LEU A 186 -9.22 11.84 0.82
CA LEU A 186 -9.94 11.93 -0.45
C LEU A 186 -10.54 13.32 -0.64
N ARG A 187 -11.23 13.87 0.37
CA ARG A 187 -11.75 15.26 0.34
C ARG A 187 -10.62 16.29 0.20
N ALA A 188 -9.56 16.15 0.98
CA ALA A 188 -8.38 17.01 0.89
C ALA A 188 -7.65 16.88 -0.46
N SER A 189 -7.90 15.85 -1.25
CA SER A 189 -7.35 15.67 -2.61
C SER A 189 -8.37 15.95 -3.71
N ASP A 190 -9.57 16.44 -3.38
CA ASP A 190 -10.70 16.65 -4.32
C ASP A 190 -11.09 15.38 -5.09
N CYS A 191 -10.86 14.21 -4.49
CA CYS A 191 -11.17 12.90 -5.06
C CYS A 191 -12.41 12.30 -4.37
N ARG A 192 -13.26 11.59 -5.13
CA ARG A 192 -14.48 10.95 -4.58
C ARG A 192 -14.27 9.49 -4.18
N SER A 193 -13.18 8.88 -4.65
CA SER A 193 -12.90 7.46 -4.43
C SER A 193 -11.40 7.16 -4.45
N VAL A 194 -11.01 6.03 -3.86
CA VAL A 194 -9.62 5.54 -3.89
C VAL A 194 -9.10 5.31 -5.32
N PRO A 195 -9.86 4.70 -6.26
CA PRO A 195 -9.42 4.59 -7.65
C PRO A 195 -9.13 5.94 -8.29
N GLU A 196 -9.98 6.94 -8.06
CA GLU A 196 -9.80 8.31 -8.56
C GLU A 196 -8.54 8.96 -7.97
N PHE A 197 -8.32 8.80 -6.67
CA PHE A 197 -7.09 9.25 -6.01
C PHE A 197 -5.84 8.61 -6.61
N LEU A 198 -5.83 7.29 -6.79
CA LEU A 198 -4.64 6.60 -7.28
C LEU A 198 -4.34 6.90 -8.75
N ARG A 199 -5.36 7.04 -9.60
CA ARG A 199 -5.20 7.21 -11.05
C ARG A 199 -5.18 8.67 -11.52
N GLY A 200 -5.73 9.59 -10.73
CA GLY A 200 -6.04 10.97 -11.13
C GLY A 200 -7.53 11.12 -11.48
N ALA A 201 -8.10 12.31 -11.31
CA ALA A 201 -9.50 12.55 -11.64
C ALA A 201 -9.72 12.66 -13.15
N ARG A 202 -8.69 13.07 -13.89
CA ARG A 202 -8.69 13.24 -15.35
C ARG A 202 -7.51 12.47 -15.97
N GLU A 203 -7.61 12.15 -17.26
CA GLU A 203 -6.55 11.39 -17.96
C GLU A 203 -5.20 12.13 -18.00
N ASP A 204 -5.22 13.45 -17.97
CA ASP A 204 -4.02 14.31 -17.99
C ASP A 204 -3.41 14.53 -16.59
N GLU A 205 -4.11 14.12 -15.53
CA GLU A 205 -3.67 14.33 -14.15
C GLU A 205 -2.84 13.14 -13.66
N THR A 206 -1.67 13.43 -13.10
CA THR A 206 -0.85 12.40 -12.45
C THR A 206 -1.49 11.99 -11.13
N GLY A 207 -2.06 10.79 -11.08
CA GLY A 207 -2.56 10.19 -9.85
C GLY A 207 -1.48 9.89 -8.80
N TRP A 208 -1.93 9.50 -7.61
CA TRP A 208 -1.07 9.27 -6.45
C TRP A 208 -0.38 7.89 -6.44
N LEU A 209 -0.69 7.00 -7.38
CA LEU A 209 -0.12 5.65 -7.42
C LEU A 209 1.42 5.66 -7.45
N ALA A 210 2.03 6.53 -8.25
CA ALA A 210 3.48 6.63 -8.33
C ALA A 210 4.13 6.97 -6.97
N VAL A 211 3.50 7.85 -6.20
CA VAL A 211 3.95 8.27 -4.87
C VAL A 211 3.79 7.11 -3.88
N VAL A 212 2.62 6.47 -3.88
CA VAL A 212 2.30 5.35 -2.98
C VAL A 212 3.25 4.17 -3.23
N VAL A 213 3.46 3.77 -4.48
CA VAL A 213 4.37 2.68 -4.83
C VAL A 213 5.82 3.04 -4.49
N GLN A 214 6.22 4.31 -4.64
CA GLN A 214 7.55 4.76 -4.21
C GLN A 214 7.73 4.68 -2.69
N CYS A 215 6.69 4.96 -1.90
CA CYS A 215 6.71 4.79 -0.45
C CYS A 215 6.78 3.31 -0.03
N LEU A 216 6.16 2.40 -0.79
CA LEU A 216 6.21 0.95 -0.53
C LEU A 216 7.53 0.29 -0.95
N LYS A 217 8.23 0.86 -1.95
CA LYS A 217 9.46 0.30 -2.52
C LYS A 217 10.52 -0.18 -1.49
N PRO A 218 10.88 0.56 -0.42
CA PRO A 218 11.86 0.08 0.56
C PRO A 218 11.40 -1.16 1.34
N GLU A 219 10.10 -1.36 1.49
CA GLU A 219 9.52 -2.53 2.15
C GLU A 219 9.24 -3.69 1.18
N LEU A 220 9.26 -3.44 -0.13
CA LEU A 220 9.04 -4.44 -1.18
C LEU A 220 10.35 -4.87 -1.85
N THR A 221 11.41 -5.07 -1.06
CA THR A 221 12.65 -5.68 -1.55
C THR A 221 12.72 -7.14 -1.14
N LYS A 222 13.54 -7.93 -1.83
CA LYS A 222 13.74 -9.37 -1.56
C LYS A 222 13.99 -9.67 -0.07
N ASP A 223 14.67 -8.76 0.63
CA ASP A 223 15.11 -8.95 2.02
C ASP A 223 14.13 -8.40 3.07
N THR A 224 13.23 -7.48 2.68
CA THR A 224 12.37 -6.74 3.61
C THR A 224 10.91 -7.14 3.56
N TRP A 225 10.40 -7.60 2.42
CA TRP A 225 8.97 -7.81 2.21
C TRP A 225 8.35 -8.88 3.12
N GLN A 226 9.10 -9.95 3.42
CA GLN A 226 8.65 -11.02 4.31
C GLN A 226 8.55 -10.58 5.78
N ARG A 227 9.22 -9.49 6.15
CA ARG A 227 9.24 -8.99 7.53
C ARG A 227 8.00 -8.20 7.89
N SER A 228 7.23 -7.74 6.90
CA SER A 228 6.05 -6.92 7.10
C SER A 228 4.82 -7.60 6.48
N PRO A 229 3.96 -8.24 7.28
CA PRO A 229 2.77 -8.90 6.77
C PRO A 229 1.77 -7.91 6.16
N ALA A 230 1.82 -6.63 6.55
CA ALA A 230 0.96 -5.59 6.00
C ALA A 230 1.33 -5.20 4.57
N THR A 231 2.63 -5.09 4.26
CA THR A 231 3.11 -4.50 3.02
C THR A 231 2.60 -5.26 1.79
N LYS A 232 2.61 -6.60 1.82
CA LYS A 232 2.06 -7.43 0.73
C LYS A 232 0.58 -7.16 0.49
N HIS A 233 -0.21 -7.06 1.56
CA HIS A 233 -1.66 -6.82 1.46
C HIS A 233 -1.98 -5.40 1.01
N VAL A 234 -1.26 -4.40 1.51
CA VAL A 234 -1.43 -3.00 1.11
C VAL A 234 -1.07 -2.83 -0.36
N PHE A 235 0.04 -3.44 -0.81
CA PHE A 235 0.43 -3.46 -2.21
C PHE A 235 -0.65 -4.11 -3.10
N SER A 236 -1.03 -5.35 -2.79
CA SER A 236 -2.03 -6.09 -3.57
C SER A 236 -3.36 -5.34 -3.62
N CYS A 237 -3.87 -4.85 -2.50
CA CYS A 237 -5.11 -4.07 -2.44
C CYS A 237 -5.03 -2.79 -3.27
N THR A 238 -3.95 -2.01 -3.12
CA THR A 238 -3.74 -0.76 -3.85
C THR A 238 -3.68 -0.99 -5.37
N LEU A 239 -3.02 -2.06 -5.81
CA LEU A 239 -2.92 -2.40 -7.23
C LEU A 239 -4.28 -2.65 -7.88
N GLN A 240 -5.19 -3.34 -7.18
CA GLN A 240 -6.53 -3.68 -7.70
C GLN A 240 -7.40 -2.46 -7.99
N HIS A 241 -7.11 -1.31 -7.36
CA HIS A 241 -7.85 -0.07 -7.58
C HIS A 241 -7.47 0.67 -8.88
N VAL A 242 -6.34 0.34 -9.50
CA VAL A 242 -5.87 1.01 -10.73
C VAL A 242 -6.08 0.12 -11.93
N THR A 243 -6.93 0.55 -12.85
CA THR A 243 -7.29 -0.19 -14.07
C THR A 243 -6.78 0.54 -15.33
N ARG A 244 -7.07 0.00 -16.50
CA ARG A 244 -6.72 0.63 -17.79
C ARG A 244 -7.37 2.02 -17.95
N PRO A 245 -6.69 3.00 -18.58
CA PRO A 245 -5.33 2.96 -19.12
C PRO A 245 -4.20 3.29 -18.13
N TRP A 246 -4.52 3.64 -16.87
CA TRP A 246 -3.58 4.24 -15.92
C TRP A 246 -2.52 3.29 -15.34
N LEU A 247 -2.70 1.97 -15.48
CA LEU A 247 -1.75 0.99 -14.95
C LEU A 247 -0.46 0.87 -15.80
N GLY A 248 -0.57 1.07 -17.13
CA GLY A 248 0.53 0.87 -18.08
C GLY A 248 1.82 1.64 -17.71
N PRO A 249 1.76 2.96 -17.46
CA PRO A 249 2.92 3.77 -17.06
C PRO A 249 3.60 3.33 -15.75
N HIS A 250 2.94 2.49 -14.95
CA HIS A 250 3.46 2.00 -13.67
C HIS A 250 3.93 0.56 -13.72
N LEU A 251 3.84 -0.12 -14.88
CA LEU A 251 4.20 -1.53 -15.06
C LEU A 251 5.58 -1.87 -14.49
N GLU A 252 6.58 -1.02 -14.74
CA GLU A 252 7.96 -1.21 -14.25
C GLU A 252 8.08 -1.23 -12.74
N LYS A 253 7.16 -0.56 -12.04
CA LYS A 253 7.17 -0.45 -10.57
C LYS A 253 6.33 -1.53 -9.91
N VAL A 254 5.27 -2.01 -10.57
CA VAL A 254 4.32 -2.98 -10.00
C VAL A 254 4.59 -4.42 -10.40
N LEU A 255 5.23 -4.66 -11.55
CA LEU A 255 5.53 -6.01 -12.01
C LEU A 255 6.56 -6.73 -11.11
N PRO A 256 7.71 -6.11 -10.74
CA PRO A 256 8.70 -6.82 -9.92
C PRO A 256 8.18 -7.26 -8.55
N PRO A 257 7.45 -6.43 -7.77
CA PRO A 257 6.85 -6.89 -6.53
C PRO A 257 5.78 -7.99 -6.72
N SER A 258 5.04 -7.96 -7.83
CA SER A 258 4.04 -9.00 -8.12
C SER A 258 4.69 -10.37 -8.38
N LEU A 259 5.81 -10.39 -9.12
CA LEU A 259 6.63 -11.58 -9.34
C LEU A 259 7.30 -12.07 -8.05
N LEU A 260 7.81 -11.14 -7.24
CA LEU A 260 8.42 -11.46 -5.95
C LEU A 260 7.44 -12.17 -5.01
N LEU A 261 6.18 -11.74 -4.99
CA LEU A 261 5.11 -12.38 -4.21
C LEU A 261 4.72 -13.75 -4.79
N SER A 262 4.69 -13.90 -6.13
CA SER A 262 4.34 -15.19 -6.76
C SER A 262 5.41 -16.25 -6.50
N ASP A 263 6.69 -15.87 -6.43
CA ASP A 263 7.80 -16.80 -6.22
C ASP A 263 7.98 -17.27 -4.76
N ASP A 264 7.16 -16.78 -3.82
CA ASP A 264 7.28 -17.14 -2.41
C ASP A 264 6.96 -18.62 -2.14
N TYR A 265 7.48 -19.17 -1.05
CA TYR A 265 7.20 -20.56 -0.67
C TYR A 265 5.79 -20.75 -0.08
N ARG A 266 5.17 -19.71 0.50
CA ARG A 266 3.84 -19.81 1.13
C ARG A 266 2.72 -19.69 0.10
N GLU A 267 1.78 -20.62 0.12
CA GLU A 267 0.62 -20.65 -0.80
C GLU A 267 -0.16 -19.33 -0.83
N GLU A 268 -0.44 -18.73 0.34
CA GLU A 268 -1.19 -17.47 0.44
C GLU A 268 -0.51 -16.31 -0.31
N ASN A 269 0.82 -16.24 -0.23
CA ASN A 269 1.61 -15.20 -0.89
C ASN A 269 1.65 -15.45 -2.40
N LYS A 270 1.84 -16.72 -2.81
CA LYS A 270 1.77 -17.12 -4.22
C LYS A 270 0.43 -16.71 -4.84
N ILE A 271 -0.69 -17.02 -4.16
CA ILE A 271 -2.04 -16.66 -4.62
C ILE A 271 -2.17 -15.14 -4.79
N LEU A 272 -1.74 -14.35 -3.80
CA LEU A 272 -1.76 -12.89 -3.88
C LEU A 272 -0.91 -12.36 -5.04
N GLY A 273 0.29 -12.90 -5.24
CA GLY A 273 1.17 -12.55 -6.35
C GLY A 273 0.53 -12.85 -7.70
N VAL A 274 -0.04 -14.05 -7.87
CA VAL A 274 -0.74 -14.45 -9.09
C VAL A 274 -1.96 -13.57 -9.36
N GLN A 275 -2.72 -13.18 -8.32
CA GLN A 275 -3.84 -12.24 -8.47
C GLN A 275 -3.37 -10.84 -8.91
N CYS A 276 -2.22 -10.38 -8.42
CA CYS A 276 -1.59 -9.14 -8.90
C CYS A 276 -1.18 -9.26 -10.37
N LEU A 277 -0.53 -10.36 -10.76
CA LEU A 277 -0.14 -10.62 -12.15
C LEU A 277 -1.36 -10.67 -13.08
N HIS A 278 -2.43 -11.34 -12.65
CA HIS A 278 -3.67 -11.44 -13.42
C HIS A 278 -4.30 -10.06 -13.65
N HIS A 279 -4.32 -9.23 -12.61
CA HIS A 279 -4.79 -7.84 -12.72
C HIS A 279 -3.95 -7.02 -13.70
N ILE A 280 -2.62 -7.17 -13.67
CA ILE A 280 -1.70 -6.52 -14.62
C ILE A 280 -2.01 -6.96 -16.05
N ILE A 281 -2.13 -8.27 -16.31
CA ILE A 281 -2.43 -8.83 -17.63
C ILE A 281 -3.74 -8.26 -18.19
N ARG A 282 -4.77 -8.10 -17.36
CA ARG A 282 -6.09 -7.59 -17.79
C ARG A 282 -6.14 -6.07 -17.99
N ASN A 283 -5.24 -5.31 -17.38
CA ASN A 283 -5.32 -3.84 -17.33
C ASN A 283 -4.15 -3.11 -18.00
N VAL A 284 -3.16 -3.83 -18.50
CA VAL A 284 -2.03 -3.27 -19.27
C VAL A 284 -2.18 -3.64 -20.74
N PRO A 285 -1.94 -2.70 -21.68
CA PRO A 285 -1.94 -3.02 -23.11
C PRO A 285 -0.99 -4.16 -23.44
N ALA A 286 -1.42 -5.09 -24.29
CA ALA A 286 -0.62 -6.24 -24.73
C ALA A 286 0.75 -5.81 -25.31
N ALA A 287 0.81 -4.67 -26.01
CA ALA A 287 2.05 -4.12 -26.55
C ALA A 287 3.06 -3.81 -25.44
N ASP A 288 2.64 -3.15 -24.37
CA ASP A 288 3.50 -2.77 -23.24
C ASP A 288 3.95 -3.99 -22.41
N LEU A 289 3.10 -5.03 -22.37
CA LEU A 289 3.45 -6.30 -21.75
C LEU A 289 4.45 -7.10 -22.60
N CYS A 290 4.35 -7.03 -23.93
CA CYS A 290 5.33 -7.67 -24.83
C CYS A 290 6.68 -6.94 -24.87
N GLN A 291 6.69 -5.62 -24.63
CA GLN A 291 7.93 -4.86 -24.56
C GLN A 291 8.88 -5.46 -23.51
N TYR A 292 10.17 -5.53 -23.87
CA TYR A 292 11.23 -6.10 -23.05
C TYR A 292 10.96 -7.53 -22.55
N ASN A 293 10.16 -8.31 -23.30
CA ASN A 293 9.80 -9.69 -22.97
C ASN A 293 9.11 -9.88 -21.60
N ARG A 294 8.43 -8.85 -21.08
CA ARG A 294 7.77 -8.92 -19.76
C ARG A 294 6.68 -10.01 -19.73
N ALA A 295 5.91 -10.16 -20.81
CA ALA A 295 4.91 -11.22 -20.96
C ALA A 295 5.53 -12.62 -20.85
N GLN A 296 6.74 -12.83 -21.39
CA GLN A 296 7.45 -14.11 -21.31
C GLN A 296 7.94 -14.39 -19.89
N VAL A 297 8.41 -13.37 -19.17
CA VAL A 297 8.79 -13.49 -17.76
C VAL A 297 7.58 -13.90 -16.91
N VAL A 298 6.42 -13.27 -17.14
CA VAL A 298 5.18 -13.63 -16.45
C VAL A 298 4.73 -15.04 -16.80
N TYR A 299 4.84 -15.44 -18.06
CA TYR A 299 4.54 -16.81 -18.49
C TYR A 299 5.38 -17.84 -17.75
N HIS A 300 6.69 -17.66 -17.69
CA HIS A 300 7.56 -18.60 -16.98
C HIS A 300 7.26 -18.67 -15.48
N ALA A 301 6.99 -17.54 -14.83
CA ALA A 301 6.59 -17.52 -13.43
C ALA A 301 5.29 -18.31 -13.20
N LEU A 302 4.27 -18.09 -14.02
CA LEU A 302 2.98 -18.80 -13.94
C LEU A 302 3.11 -20.28 -14.31
N PHE A 303 3.90 -20.62 -15.32
CA PHE A 303 4.13 -21.99 -15.77
C PHE A 303 4.78 -22.82 -14.67
N ASN A 304 5.73 -22.27 -13.93
CA ASN A 304 6.36 -22.95 -12.79
C ASN A 304 5.36 -23.35 -11.71
N HIS A 305 4.27 -22.61 -11.53
CA HIS A 305 3.22 -22.97 -10.58
C HIS A 305 2.36 -24.16 -11.01
N LEU A 306 2.36 -24.55 -12.30
CA LEU A 306 1.61 -25.72 -12.76
C LEU A 306 2.14 -27.04 -12.17
N TYR A 307 3.37 -27.05 -11.65
CA TYR A 307 3.96 -28.17 -10.92
C TYR A 307 3.56 -28.22 -9.43
N SER A 308 2.81 -27.23 -8.94
CA SER A 308 2.34 -27.19 -7.56
C SER A 308 1.24 -28.22 -7.29
N LYS A 309 1.17 -28.69 -6.03
CA LYS A 309 0.10 -29.58 -5.53
C LYS A 309 -0.98 -28.80 -4.76
N GLU A 310 -0.93 -27.48 -4.79
CA GLU A 310 -1.85 -26.56 -4.12
C GLU A 310 -3.04 -26.24 -5.05
N ALA A 311 -4.24 -26.74 -4.75
CA ALA A 311 -5.40 -26.61 -5.63
C ALA A 311 -5.89 -25.17 -5.79
N GLN A 312 -5.83 -24.36 -4.73
CA GLN A 312 -6.29 -22.97 -4.77
C GLN A 312 -5.34 -22.11 -5.60
N LEU A 313 -4.02 -22.31 -5.44
CA LEU A 313 -3.01 -21.70 -6.29
C LEU A 313 -3.21 -22.07 -7.76
N LEU A 314 -3.34 -23.35 -8.06
CA LEU A 314 -3.50 -23.81 -9.43
C LEU A 314 -4.75 -23.21 -10.10
N GLN A 315 -5.84 -23.04 -9.35
CA GLN A 315 -7.05 -22.41 -9.85
C GLN A 315 -6.80 -20.97 -10.31
N VAL A 316 -6.10 -20.16 -9.52
CA VAL A 316 -5.80 -18.76 -9.91
C VAL A 316 -4.76 -18.68 -11.03
N VAL A 317 -3.80 -19.61 -11.07
CA VAL A 317 -2.77 -19.69 -12.11
C VAL A 317 -3.37 -20.02 -13.47
N LEU A 318 -4.25 -21.02 -13.55
CA LEU A 318 -4.88 -21.41 -14.82
C LEU A 318 -5.73 -20.27 -15.40
N LEU A 319 -6.50 -19.57 -14.57
CA LEU A 319 -7.26 -18.39 -14.99
C LEU A 319 -6.35 -17.27 -15.50
N CYS A 320 -5.22 -17.05 -14.83
CA CYS A 320 -4.23 -16.05 -15.22
C CYS A 320 -3.55 -16.40 -16.54
N LEU A 321 -3.14 -17.66 -16.72
CA LEU A 321 -2.56 -18.18 -17.96
C LEU A 321 -3.53 -18.06 -19.13
N LEU A 322 -4.81 -18.41 -18.92
CA LEU A 322 -5.83 -18.24 -19.94
C LEU A 322 -5.85 -16.78 -20.44
N ASP A 323 -5.78 -15.77 -19.59
CA ASP A 323 -5.76 -14.38 -20.09
C ASP A 323 -4.42 -13.97 -20.73
N LEU A 324 -3.30 -14.60 -20.36
CA LEU A 324 -1.97 -14.30 -20.88
C LEU A 324 -1.68 -14.95 -22.24
N LEU A 325 -2.11 -16.20 -22.45
CA LEU A 325 -1.78 -16.99 -23.65
C LEU A 325 -2.09 -16.28 -24.97
N PRO A 326 -3.27 -15.63 -25.16
CA PRO A 326 -3.57 -14.91 -26.39
C PRO A 326 -2.64 -13.73 -26.66
N ILE A 327 -2.02 -13.16 -25.62
CA ILE A 327 -1.05 -12.07 -25.76
C ILE A 327 0.26 -12.61 -26.34
N LEU A 328 0.74 -13.75 -25.83
CA LEU A 328 1.97 -14.41 -26.30
C LEU A 328 1.82 -14.91 -27.74
N GLU A 329 0.71 -15.58 -28.04
CA GLU A 329 0.46 -16.15 -29.38
C GLU A 329 0.36 -15.06 -30.46
N LYS A 330 -0.35 -13.96 -30.17
CA LYS A 330 -0.41 -12.80 -31.08
C LYS A 330 0.95 -12.16 -31.29
N ALA A 331 1.84 -12.20 -30.29
CA ALA A 331 3.21 -11.72 -30.46
C ALA A 331 4.04 -12.66 -31.35
N LEU A 332 3.88 -13.98 -31.19
CA LEU A 332 4.53 -15.00 -32.02
C LEU A 332 4.08 -14.95 -33.48
N GLN A 333 2.79 -14.69 -33.75
CA GLN A 333 2.25 -14.55 -35.10
C GLN A 333 2.85 -13.38 -35.89
N ARG A 334 3.44 -12.38 -35.22
CA ARG A 334 4.11 -11.24 -35.87
C ARG A 334 5.51 -11.56 -36.36
N LEU A 335 6.09 -12.70 -35.95
CA LEU A 335 7.37 -13.18 -36.46
C LEU A 335 7.18 -13.95 -37.78
N PRO A 336 8.09 -13.82 -38.75
CA PRO A 336 8.02 -14.56 -40.02
C PRO A 336 8.02 -16.07 -39.77
N HIS A 337 7.09 -16.76 -40.43
CA HIS A 337 6.55 -18.08 -40.09
C HIS A 337 7.56 -19.22 -39.88
N ASN A 338 7.28 -20.03 -38.86
CA ASN A 338 7.58 -21.45 -38.84
C ASN A 338 6.27 -22.22 -38.53
N PRO A 339 5.72 -23.02 -39.47
CA PRO A 339 4.40 -23.66 -39.34
C PRO A 339 4.36 -24.83 -38.33
N GLN A 340 5.44 -25.10 -37.60
CA GLN A 340 5.58 -26.20 -36.62
C GLN A 340 5.79 -25.70 -35.18
N LEU A 341 5.58 -24.42 -34.89
CA LEU A 341 5.75 -23.90 -33.52
C LEU A 341 4.64 -24.43 -32.62
N VAL A 342 5.04 -25.28 -31.67
CA VAL A 342 4.23 -25.61 -30.48
C VAL A 342 3.85 -24.29 -29.82
N THR A 343 2.55 -24.05 -29.66
CA THR A 343 2.08 -22.81 -29.04
C THR A 343 2.25 -22.90 -27.53
N PRO A 344 2.41 -21.77 -26.82
CA PRO A 344 2.36 -21.77 -25.36
C PRO A 344 1.08 -22.41 -24.80
N SER A 345 -0.04 -22.35 -25.53
CA SER A 345 -1.28 -23.03 -25.14
C SER A 345 -1.15 -24.55 -25.23
N ASP A 346 -0.48 -25.07 -26.27
CA ASP A 346 -0.22 -26.50 -26.41
C ASP A 346 0.65 -27.02 -25.27
N GLU A 347 1.70 -26.27 -24.88
CA GLU A 347 2.57 -26.63 -23.76
C GLU A 347 1.80 -26.72 -22.43
N VAL A 348 0.98 -25.70 -22.14
CA VAL A 348 0.17 -25.66 -20.92
C VAL A 348 -0.87 -26.77 -20.92
N LEU A 349 -1.57 -26.98 -22.05
CA LEU A 349 -2.59 -28.03 -22.17
C LEU A 349 -1.98 -29.42 -22.02
N GLN A 350 -0.86 -29.69 -22.68
CA GLN A 350 -0.14 -30.95 -22.56
C GLN A 350 0.23 -31.23 -21.10
N LEU A 351 0.82 -30.25 -20.41
CA LEU A 351 1.21 -30.41 -19.01
C LEU A 351 -0.01 -30.66 -18.10
N VAL A 352 -1.10 -29.90 -18.29
CA VAL A 352 -2.34 -30.05 -17.53
C VAL A 352 -2.93 -31.45 -17.72
N LEU A 353 -2.98 -31.97 -18.94
CA LEU A 353 -3.48 -33.31 -19.23
C LEU A 353 -2.60 -34.40 -18.59
N THR A 354 -1.28 -34.26 -18.67
CA THR A 354 -0.33 -35.19 -18.03
C THR A 354 -0.48 -35.20 -16.50
N HIS A 355 -0.64 -34.03 -15.87
CA HIS A 355 -0.89 -33.96 -14.43
C HIS A 355 -2.26 -34.54 -14.07
N MET A 356 -3.30 -34.28 -14.87
CA MET A 356 -4.65 -34.79 -14.63
C MET A 356 -4.73 -36.32 -14.69
N GLU A 357 -3.95 -36.97 -15.56
CA GLU A 357 -3.90 -38.43 -15.70
C GLU A 357 -3.45 -39.13 -14.40
N SER A 358 -2.43 -38.58 -13.74
CA SER A 358 -1.81 -39.16 -12.54
C SER A 358 -2.38 -38.62 -11.21
N GLU A 359 -3.29 -37.64 -11.26
CA GLU A 359 -3.79 -36.95 -10.06
C GLU A 359 -4.90 -37.74 -9.34
N HIS A 360 -4.71 -37.96 -8.04
CA HIS A 360 -5.63 -38.68 -7.18
C HIS A 360 -6.39 -37.75 -6.20
N ARG A 361 -5.90 -36.54 -5.96
CA ARG A 361 -6.53 -35.57 -5.06
C ARG A 361 -7.74 -34.93 -5.74
N LEU A 362 -8.94 -35.20 -5.19
CA LEU A 362 -10.20 -34.66 -5.72
C LEU A 362 -10.21 -33.13 -5.92
N PRO A 363 -9.64 -32.30 -5.03
CA PRO A 363 -9.59 -30.85 -5.25
C PRO A 363 -8.85 -30.45 -6.53
N LEU A 364 -7.71 -31.08 -6.81
CA LEU A 364 -6.92 -30.80 -8.02
C LEU A 364 -7.63 -31.31 -9.28
N ARG A 365 -8.18 -32.53 -9.25
CA ARG A 365 -8.97 -33.06 -10.38
C ARG A 365 -10.14 -32.16 -10.76
N ARG A 366 -10.83 -31.58 -9.77
CA ARG A 366 -11.91 -30.61 -10.00
C ARG A 366 -11.40 -29.34 -10.67
N VAL A 367 -10.24 -28.83 -10.24
CA VAL A 367 -9.63 -27.63 -10.84
C VAL A 367 -9.25 -27.90 -12.30
N TYR A 368 -8.58 -29.02 -12.60
CA TYR A 368 -8.24 -29.39 -13.99
C TYR A 368 -9.49 -29.54 -14.85
N ALA A 369 -10.46 -30.36 -14.42
CA ALA A 369 -11.68 -30.62 -15.18
C ALA A 369 -12.51 -29.36 -15.43
N ARG A 370 -12.54 -28.41 -14.49
CA ARG A 370 -13.29 -27.15 -14.63
C ARG A 370 -12.67 -26.22 -15.66
N ASN A 371 -11.35 -26.19 -15.78
CA ASN A 371 -10.66 -25.27 -16.70
C ASN A 371 -10.44 -25.88 -18.09
N LEU A 372 -10.52 -27.20 -18.23
CA LEU A 372 -10.29 -27.89 -19.51
C LEU A 372 -11.15 -27.38 -20.67
N PRO A 373 -12.48 -27.12 -20.52
CA PRO A 373 -13.28 -26.59 -21.62
C PRO A 373 -12.74 -25.27 -22.17
N ALA A 374 -12.21 -24.40 -21.30
CA ALA A 374 -11.68 -23.10 -21.71
C ALA A 374 -10.39 -23.18 -22.55
N PHE A 375 -9.67 -24.30 -22.51
CA PHE A 375 -8.54 -24.57 -23.40
C PHE A 375 -8.96 -25.18 -24.73
N VAL A 376 -10.09 -25.91 -24.77
CA VAL A 376 -10.58 -26.60 -25.98
C VAL A 376 -11.47 -25.70 -26.83
N GLU A 377 -12.22 -24.78 -26.22
CA GLU A 377 -13.12 -23.85 -26.92
C GLU A 377 -12.41 -22.63 -27.54
N ARG A 378 -11.10 -22.48 -27.30
CA ARG A 378 -10.26 -21.44 -27.90
C ARG A 378 -9.76 -21.86 -29.26
#